data_AF-A0A1Q9RUZ2-F1
#
_entry.id   AF-A0A1Q9RUZ2-F1
#
_cell.length_a   1.000
_cell.length_b   1.000
_cell.length_c   1.000
_cell.angle_alpha   90.00
_cell.angle_beta   90.00
_cell.angle_gamma   90.00
#
_symmetry.space_group_name_H-M   'P 1'
#
loop_
_entity.id
_entity.type
_entity.pdbx_description
1 polymer ?
#
loop_
_entity_poly.entity_id
_entity_poly.type
_entity_poly.pdbx_seq_one_letter_code
_entity_poly.pdbx_strand_id
1 'polypeptide(L)'
;MPIWENGRGWGSIRDRYTDRTELKKVIKALVNTPYEALDDWDDRSLREWIHQYTDDQGVVDLFEFISVLECMTDNWYDHSASDNLYVRKMHFEERGTAAYSFWPGQGWDGMWRDLSDAIREHGGELRLGTSVERVVIENGEVRGVAIGREPKIMPNEFFEEEILERPR
;
A
#
# COMPACT_ATOMS: atom_id res chain seq x y z
N MET A 1 -0.16 0.08 19.80
CA MET A 1 1.05 0.16 18.95
C MET A 1 2.18 0.67 19.83
N PRO A 2 3.35 -0.01 19.83
CA PRO A 2 4.51 0.47 20.57
C PRO A 2 5.03 1.77 19.93
N ILE A 3 5.46 2.71 20.76
CA ILE A 3 6.07 3.97 20.33
C ILE A 3 7.36 4.21 21.12
N TRP A 4 8.35 4.84 20.49
CA TRP A 4 9.57 5.26 21.16
C TRP A 4 9.47 6.72 21.59
N GLU A 5 9.71 6.99 22.87
CA GLU A 5 9.77 8.34 23.42
C GLU A 5 11.20 8.68 23.84
N ASN A 6 11.78 9.71 23.23
CA ASN A 6 13.11 10.19 23.59
C ASN A 6 13.16 10.55 25.08
N GLY A 7 14.05 9.89 25.83
CA GLY A 7 14.20 10.07 27.28
C GLY A 7 13.26 9.24 28.15
N ARG A 8 12.28 8.52 27.59
CA ARG A 8 11.35 7.65 28.33
C ARG A 8 11.35 6.19 27.87
N GLY A 9 11.86 5.91 26.67
CA GLY A 9 11.99 4.56 26.12
C GLY A 9 10.73 4.08 25.40
N TRP A 10 10.54 2.76 25.33
CA TRP A 10 9.37 2.15 24.69
C TRP A 10 8.10 2.31 25.54
N GLY A 11 7.02 2.75 24.90
CA GLY A 11 5.68 2.86 25.49
C GLY A 11 4.58 2.41 24.53
N SER A 12 3.31 2.66 24.88
CA SER A 12 2.17 2.38 24.01
C SER A 12 1.45 3.68 23.65
N ILE A 13 1.09 3.84 22.37
CA ILE A 13 0.30 4.99 21.91
C ILE A 13 -1.02 5.14 22.70
N ARG A 14 -1.58 4.03 23.20
CA ARG A 14 -2.80 4.02 24.01
C ARG A 14 -2.66 4.81 25.31
N ASP A 15 -1.45 5.01 25.78
CA ASP A 15 -1.17 5.74 27.01
C ASP A 15 -1.33 7.25 26.80
N ARG A 16 -1.31 7.72 25.54
CA ARG A 16 -1.49 9.13 25.17
C ARG A 16 -2.96 9.55 25.08
N TYR A 17 -3.89 8.61 24.92
CA TYR A 17 -5.34 8.86 24.80
C TYR A 17 -6.15 7.90 25.69
N THR A 18 -5.86 7.90 26.99
CA THR A 18 -6.51 6.99 27.94
C THR A 18 -8.01 7.25 28.06
N ASP A 19 -8.43 8.51 28.00
CA ASP A 19 -9.82 8.89 27.73
C ASP A 19 -10.12 8.78 26.23
N ARG A 20 -11.13 7.99 25.88
CA ARG A 20 -11.54 7.76 24.48
C ARG A 20 -12.69 8.64 24.02
N THR A 21 -13.11 9.62 24.82
CA THR A 21 -14.24 10.49 24.50
C THR A 21 -13.99 11.28 23.22
N GLU A 22 -12.85 11.95 23.13
CA GLU A 22 -12.47 12.72 21.94
C GLU A 22 -12.21 11.80 20.73
N LEU A 23 -11.57 10.64 20.95
CA LEU A 23 -11.38 9.66 19.89
C LEU A 23 -12.72 9.20 19.28
N LYS A 24 -13.73 8.90 20.10
CA LYS A 24 -15.06 8.49 19.63
C LYS A 24 -15.74 9.59 18.82
N LYS A 25 -15.52 10.86 19.17
CA LYS A 25 -16.03 12.02 18.42
C LYS A 25 -15.44 12.06 17.01
N VAL A 26 -14.12 11.92 16.90
CA VAL A 26 -13.41 11.90 15.61
C VAL A 26 -13.84 10.69 14.76
N ILE A 27 -13.92 9.49 15.35
CA ILE A 27 -14.39 8.28 14.64
C ILE A 27 -15.81 8.48 14.11
N LYS A 28 -16.72 9.02 14.94
CA LYS A 28 -18.10 9.28 14.54
C LYS A 28 -18.16 10.31 13.41
N ALA A 29 -17.35 11.36 13.46
CA ALA A 29 -17.26 12.34 12.39
C ALA A 29 -16.80 11.70 11.07
N LEU A 30 -15.75 10.89 11.11
CA LEU A 30 -15.22 10.19 9.94
C LEU A 30 -16.25 9.24 9.32
N VAL A 31 -16.87 8.38 10.13
CA VAL A 31 -17.87 7.42 9.65
C VAL A 31 -19.10 8.14 9.05
N ASN A 32 -19.47 9.32 9.57
CA ASN A 32 -20.57 10.10 9.01
C ASN A 32 -20.18 10.97 7.80
N THR A 33 -18.88 11.11 7.50
CA THR A 33 -18.41 11.87 6.34
C THR A 33 -18.63 11.03 5.08
N PRO A 34 -19.33 11.54 4.04
CA PRO A 34 -19.46 10.86 2.76
C PRO A 34 -18.08 10.64 2.12
N TYR A 35 -17.91 9.56 1.35
CA TYR A 35 -16.63 9.27 0.71
C TYR A 35 -16.22 10.39 -0.25
N GLU A 36 -17.15 10.92 -1.03
CA GLU A 36 -16.92 12.00 -1.99
C GLU A 36 -16.46 13.31 -1.31
N ALA A 37 -16.81 13.51 -0.04
CA ALA A 37 -16.35 14.67 0.73
C ALA A 37 -14.92 14.51 1.24
N LEU A 38 -14.34 13.30 1.18
CA LEU A 38 -12.93 13.06 1.49
C LEU A 38 -12.02 13.45 0.33
N ASP A 39 -12.52 13.46 -0.92
CA ASP A 39 -11.77 13.90 -2.10
C ASP A 39 -11.35 15.38 -2.00
N ASP A 40 -12.15 16.22 -1.31
CA ASP A 40 -11.85 17.63 -1.02
C ASP A 40 -10.65 17.81 -0.05
N TRP A 41 -10.03 16.71 0.38
CA TRP A 41 -8.89 16.68 1.31
C TRP A 41 -7.59 16.13 0.68
N ASP A 42 -7.56 16.00 -0.65
CA ASP A 42 -6.39 15.54 -1.40
C ASP A 42 -5.14 16.41 -1.21
N ASP A 43 -5.31 17.73 -1.06
CA ASP A 43 -4.23 18.72 -0.96
C ASP A 43 -4.09 19.34 0.44
N ARG A 44 -4.67 18.69 1.46
CA ARG A 44 -4.76 19.21 2.83
C ARG A 44 -4.23 18.21 3.84
N SER A 45 -3.78 18.71 4.99
CA SER A 45 -3.16 17.86 6.01
C SER A 45 -4.19 17.11 6.85
N LEU A 46 -3.84 15.89 7.27
CA LEU A 46 -4.68 15.08 8.16
C LEU A 46 -4.95 15.80 9.49
N ARG A 47 -3.93 16.51 9.99
CA ARG A 47 -4.01 17.31 11.21
C ARG A 47 -5.10 18.38 11.11
N GLU A 48 -5.16 19.12 9.98
CA GLU A 48 -6.23 20.09 9.75
C GLU A 48 -7.61 19.43 9.79
N TRP A 49 -7.75 18.23 9.23
CA TRP A 49 -9.03 17.52 9.26
C TRP A 49 -9.44 17.18 10.70
N ILE A 50 -8.51 16.66 11.51
CA ILE A 50 -8.75 16.25 12.90
C ILE A 50 -9.13 17.45 13.78
N HIS A 51 -8.47 18.60 13.60
CA HIS A 51 -8.72 19.82 14.39
C HIS A 51 -10.11 20.44 14.16
N GLN A 52 -10.85 20.02 13.13
CA GLN A 52 -12.28 20.35 13.03
C GLN A 52 -13.12 19.70 14.14
N TYR A 53 -12.60 18.64 14.76
CA TYR A 53 -13.34 17.80 15.70
C TYR A 53 -12.68 17.68 17.07
N THR A 54 -11.36 17.83 17.21
CA THR A 54 -10.71 17.78 18.52
C THR A 54 -9.34 18.48 18.52
N ASP A 55 -8.94 19.00 19.68
CA ASP A 55 -7.59 19.50 19.95
C ASP A 55 -6.80 18.55 20.86
N ASP A 56 -7.32 17.35 21.12
CA ASP A 56 -6.65 16.34 21.94
C ASP A 56 -5.40 15.80 21.21
N GLN A 57 -4.23 16.13 21.73
CA GLN A 57 -2.95 15.73 21.13
C GLN A 57 -2.77 14.21 21.09
N GLY A 58 -3.32 13.46 22.04
CA GLY A 58 -3.25 12.00 22.03
C GLY A 58 -4.02 11.38 20.87
N VAL A 59 -5.15 11.98 20.49
CA VAL A 59 -5.91 11.61 19.29
C VAL A 59 -5.18 12.01 18.03
N VAL A 60 -4.65 13.25 17.94
CA VAL A 60 -3.84 13.69 16.79
C VAL A 60 -2.65 12.74 16.59
N ASP A 61 -1.90 12.47 17.64
CA ASP A 61 -0.76 11.55 17.61
C ASP A 61 -1.18 10.17 17.10
N LEU A 62 -2.30 9.61 17.59
CA LEU A 62 -2.77 8.30 17.16
C LEU A 62 -2.96 8.23 15.64
N PHE A 63 -3.64 9.20 15.04
CA PHE A 63 -3.90 9.22 13.60
C PHE A 63 -2.61 9.48 12.80
N GLU A 64 -1.75 10.38 13.26
CA GLU A 64 -0.45 10.62 12.63
C GLU A 64 0.45 9.38 12.67
N PHE A 65 0.49 8.67 13.80
CA PHE A 65 1.23 7.41 13.91
C PHE A 65 0.70 6.33 12.97
N ILE A 66 -0.63 6.21 12.82
CA ILE A 66 -1.21 5.25 11.85
C ILE A 66 -0.82 5.64 10.43
N SER A 67 -0.81 6.94 10.11
CA SER A 67 -0.39 7.46 8.80
C SER A 67 1.03 7.04 8.44
N VAL A 68 1.96 7.19 9.37
CA VAL A 68 3.36 6.79 9.21
C VAL A 68 3.50 5.26 9.12
N LEU A 69 2.66 4.51 9.84
CA LEU A 69 2.73 3.04 9.83
C LEU A 69 2.24 2.43 8.52
N GLU A 70 1.30 3.08 7.84
CA GLU A 70 0.60 2.53 6.68
C GLU A 70 1.06 3.07 5.31
N CYS A 71 1.78 4.21 5.26
CA CYS A 71 2.22 4.85 4.01
C CYS A 71 3.61 5.53 4.12
N MET A 72 4.20 5.81 2.95
CA MET A 72 5.62 5.71 2.57
C MET A 72 6.50 6.98 2.67
N THR A 73 6.21 7.93 3.55
CA THR A 73 7.09 9.11 3.75
C THR A 73 7.38 9.40 5.23
N ASP A 74 8.54 10.01 5.50
CA ASP A 74 9.03 10.25 6.87
C ASP A 74 8.27 11.38 7.60
N ASN A 75 7.51 12.22 6.87
CA ASN A 75 6.80 13.36 7.44
C ASN A 75 5.28 13.23 7.28
N TRP A 76 4.55 13.42 8.39
CA TRP A 76 3.08 13.35 8.41
C TRP A 76 2.37 14.42 7.56
N TYR A 77 3.04 15.54 7.27
CA TYR A 77 2.51 16.64 6.45
C TYR A 77 2.75 16.45 4.95
N ASP A 78 3.50 15.41 4.55
CA ASP A 78 3.73 15.07 3.14
C ASP A 78 2.62 14.13 2.60
N HIS A 79 1.60 13.81 3.42
CA HIS A 79 0.49 12.96 3.04
C HIS A 79 -0.79 13.74 2.76
N SER A 80 -1.49 13.34 1.70
CA SER A 80 -2.89 13.66 1.53
C SER A 80 -3.69 13.17 2.74
N ALA A 81 -4.54 14.02 3.29
CA ALA A 81 -5.50 13.60 4.31
C ALA A 81 -6.48 12.57 3.75
N SER A 82 -6.89 12.68 2.47
CA SER A 82 -7.89 11.80 1.86
C SER A 82 -7.48 10.33 1.92
N ASP A 83 -6.25 9.99 1.53
CA ASP A 83 -5.71 8.61 1.57
C ASP A 83 -5.86 7.99 2.95
N ASN A 84 -5.52 8.76 3.98
CA ASN A 84 -5.62 8.31 5.36
C ASN A 84 -7.08 8.13 5.80
N LEU A 85 -7.91 9.12 5.52
CA LEU A 85 -9.30 9.17 5.94
C LEU A 85 -10.13 8.09 5.25
N TYR A 86 -9.90 7.83 3.97
CA TYR A 86 -10.53 6.76 3.20
C TYR A 86 -10.29 5.40 3.88
N VAL A 87 -9.02 5.06 4.10
CA VAL A 87 -8.66 3.76 4.70
C VAL A 87 -9.13 3.67 6.15
N ARG A 88 -9.03 4.74 6.94
CA ARG A 88 -9.58 4.79 8.31
C ARG A 88 -11.09 4.59 8.33
N LYS A 89 -11.83 5.25 7.44
CA LYS A 89 -13.29 5.12 7.34
C LYS A 89 -13.66 3.67 7.03
N MET A 90 -13.04 3.05 6.03
CA MET A 90 -13.22 1.64 5.70
C MET A 90 -12.96 0.74 6.91
N HIS A 91 -11.84 0.93 7.62
CA HIS A 91 -11.51 0.12 8.79
C HIS A 91 -12.54 0.23 9.93
N PHE A 92 -13.02 1.44 10.22
CA PHE A 92 -14.03 1.65 11.25
C PHE A 92 -15.41 1.11 10.84
N GLU A 93 -15.79 1.23 9.57
CA GLU A 93 -17.04 0.69 9.04
C GLU A 93 -17.06 -0.83 9.02
N GLU A 94 -15.95 -1.47 8.62
CA GLU A 94 -15.88 -2.93 8.49
C GLU A 94 -15.67 -3.65 9.82
N ARG A 95 -14.79 -3.12 10.70
CA ARG A 95 -14.30 -3.84 11.88
C ARG A 95 -14.30 -3.02 13.17
N GLY A 96 -14.66 -1.73 13.12
CA GLY A 96 -14.69 -0.88 14.32
C GLY A 96 -13.32 -0.70 14.98
N THR A 97 -12.23 -0.84 14.23
CA THR A 97 -10.86 -0.67 14.71
C THR A 97 -10.11 0.31 13.83
N ALA A 98 -9.10 0.97 14.38
CA ALA A 98 -8.34 2.01 13.65
C ALA A 98 -7.42 1.42 12.56
N ALA A 99 -6.94 0.19 12.78
CA ALA A 99 -6.09 -0.54 11.83
C ALA A 99 -6.22 -2.06 12.04
N TYR A 100 -6.14 -2.82 10.95
CA TYR A 100 -5.90 -4.25 10.92
C TYR A 100 -5.24 -4.61 9.58
N SER A 101 -4.59 -5.76 9.55
CA SER A 101 -4.02 -6.32 8.33
C SER A 101 -4.37 -7.79 8.23
N PHE A 102 -4.24 -8.32 7.02
CA PHE A 102 -4.39 -9.74 6.76
C PHE A 102 -3.03 -10.36 6.46
N TRP A 103 -2.87 -11.59 6.92
CA TRP A 103 -1.77 -12.45 6.53
C TRP A 103 -2.34 -13.63 5.76
N PRO A 104 -1.88 -13.90 4.52
CA PRO A 104 -2.35 -15.07 3.79
C PRO A 104 -2.09 -16.35 4.59
N GLY A 105 -3.09 -17.21 4.79
CA GLY A 105 -2.95 -18.43 5.61
C GLY A 105 -1.86 -19.39 5.10
N GLN A 106 -1.66 -19.39 3.78
CA GLN A 106 -0.60 -20.10 3.06
C GLN A 106 0.75 -19.35 2.98
N GLY A 107 0.86 -18.19 3.62
CA GLY A 107 1.96 -17.25 3.48
C GLY A 107 2.01 -16.58 2.10
N TRP A 108 2.93 -15.64 1.93
CA TRP A 108 3.12 -14.91 0.67
C TRP A 108 3.48 -15.83 -0.49
N ASP A 109 4.33 -16.83 -0.26
CA ASP A 109 4.70 -17.80 -1.30
C ASP A 109 3.48 -18.56 -1.83
N GLY A 110 2.54 -18.90 -0.95
CA GLY A 110 1.30 -19.53 -1.38
C GLY A 110 0.45 -18.58 -2.22
N MET A 111 0.34 -17.31 -1.85
CA MET A 111 -0.40 -16.33 -2.66
C MET A 111 0.19 -16.21 -4.08
N TRP A 112 1.52 -16.19 -4.20
CA TRP A 112 2.20 -16.17 -5.50
C TRP A 112 2.02 -17.47 -6.29
N ARG A 113 1.94 -18.63 -5.62
CA ARG A 113 1.60 -19.90 -6.26
C ARG A 113 0.19 -19.88 -6.83
N ASP A 114 -0.80 -19.40 -6.08
CA ASP A 114 -2.18 -19.30 -6.58
C ASP A 114 -2.27 -18.42 -7.83
N LEU A 115 -1.54 -17.30 -7.86
CA LEU A 115 -1.46 -16.46 -9.06
C LEU A 115 -0.80 -17.21 -10.23
N SER A 116 0.28 -17.94 -9.96
CA SER A 116 0.98 -18.75 -10.95
C SER A 116 0.08 -19.84 -11.55
N ASP A 117 -0.71 -20.50 -10.72
CA ASP A 117 -1.64 -21.55 -11.13
C ASP A 117 -2.80 -20.97 -11.92
N ALA A 118 -3.39 -19.85 -11.46
CA ALA A 118 -4.43 -19.14 -12.19
C ALA A 118 -4.00 -18.75 -13.61
N ILE A 119 -2.75 -18.26 -13.79
CA ILE A 119 -2.19 -17.96 -15.11
C ILE A 119 -2.17 -19.22 -16.00
N ARG A 120 -1.67 -20.34 -15.48
CA ARG A 120 -1.57 -21.60 -16.23
C ARG A 120 -2.93 -22.20 -16.57
N GLU A 121 -3.87 -22.19 -15.64
CA GLU A 121 -5.22 -22.70 -15.82
C GLU A 121 -6.00 -21.97 -16.92
N HIS A 122 -5.70 -20.68 -17.12
CA HIS A 122 -6.29 -19.86 -18.19
C HIS A 122 -5.47 -19.90 -19.49
N GLY A 123 -4.59 -20.89 -19.66
CA GLY A 123 -3.79 -21.10 -20.88
C GLY A 123 -2.60 -20.17 -21.01
N GLY A 124 -2.27 -19.40 -19.98
CA GLY A 124 -1.07 -18.57 -19.92
C GLY A 124 0.19 -19.40 -19.69
N GLU A 125 1.30 -18.92 -20.22
CA GLU A 125 2.62 -19.50 -20.00
C GLU A 125 3.40 -18.66 -18.98
N LEU A 126 3.96 -19.32 -17.95
CA LEU A 126 4.85 -18.66 -16.99
C LEU A 126 6.27 -19.24 -17.11
N ARG A 127 7.20 -18.41 -17.61
CA ARG A 127 8.62 -18.75 -17.72
C ARG A 127 9.40 -18.07 -16.58
N LEU A 128 9.92 -18.85 -15.64
CA LEU A 128 10.82 -18.38 -14.58
C LEU A 128 12.28 -18.49 -15.04
N GLY A 129 13.16 -17.65 -14.48
CA GLY A 129 14.58 -17.66 -14.83
C GLY A 129 14.87 -17.35 -16.30
N THR A 130 13.95 -16.64 -16.98
CA THR A 130 14.09 -16.25 -18.38
C THR A 130 14.39 -14.76 -18.45
N SER A 131 15.59 -14.42 -18.91
CA SER A 131 16.04 -13.04 -19.06
C SER A 131 15.41 -12.40 -20.31
N VAL A 132 14.80 -11.22 -20.14
CA VAL A 132 14.36 -10.38 -21.27
C VAL A 132 15.53 -9.49 -21.68
N GLU A 133 15.96 -9.58 -22.93
CA GLU A 133 17.09 -8.80 -23.45
C GLU A 133 16.64 -7.41 -23.91
N ARG A 134 15.49 -7.33 -24.58
CA ARG A 134 14.91 -6.05 -25.04
C ARG A 134 13.40 -6.12 -25.26
N VAL A 135 12.78 -4.94 -25.22
CA VAL A 135 11.40 -4.73 -25.68
C VAL A 135 11.40 -4.40 -27.17
N VAL A 136 10.55 -5.06 -27.95
CA VAL A 136 10.41 -4.82 -29.40
C VAL A 136 9.33 -3.77 -29.61
N ILE A 137 9.70 -2.61 -30.16
CA ILE A 137 8.78 -1.50 -30.43
C ILE A 137 8.84 -1.15 -31.92
N GLU A 138 7.69 -1.11 -32.57
CA GLU A 138 7.55 -0.75 -33.98
C GLU A 138 6.45 0.29 -34.17
N ASN A 139 6.77 1.40 -34.83
CA ASN A 139 5.83 2.51 -35.07
C ASN A 139 5.18 3.05 -33.78
N GLY A 140 5.93 3.05 -32.67
CA GLY A 140 5.45 3.49 -31.36
C GLY A 140 4.60 2.46 -30.60
N GLU A 141 4.41 1.25 -31.14
CA GLU A 141 3.68 0.17 -30.47
C GLU A 141 4.62 -0.95 -30.00
N VAL A 142 4.41 -1.43 -28.76
CA VAL A 142 5.06 -2.65 -28.28
C VAL A 142 4.52 -3.85 -29.06
N ARG A 143 5.43 -4.61 -29.68
CA ARG A 143 5.14 -5.83 -30.45
C ARG A 143 5.43 -7.10 -29.68
N GLY A 144 6.31 -7.04 -28.68
CA GLY A 144 6.70 -8.21 -27.91
C GLY A 144 7.99 -7.97 -27.14
N VAL A 145 8.58 -9.06 -26.66
CA VAL A 145 9.89 -9.06 -25.99
C VAL A 145 10.81 -10.06 -26.66
N ALA A 146 12.08 -9.71 -26.78
CA ALA A 146 13.12 -10.65 -27.20
C ALA A 146 13.71 -11.31 -25.94
N ILE A 147 13.70 -12.63 -25.92
CA ILE A 147 14.32 -13.42 -24.84
C ILE A 147 15.61 -14.06 -25.34
N GLY A 148 16.60 -14.09 -24.46
CA GLY A 148 17.87 -14.75 -24.71
C GLY A 148 17.76 -16.26 -24.51
N ARG A 149 18.55 -17.04 -25.24
CA ARG A 149 18.69 -18.48 -24.98
C ARG A 149 19.50 -18.69 -23.71
N GLU A 150 18.96 -19.44 -22.75
CA GLU A 150 19.64 -19.77 -21.49
C GLU A 150 20.19 -21.22 -21.52
N PRO A 151 21.31 -21.52 -20.85
CA PRO A 151 22.17 -20.58 -20.10
C PRO A 151 23.12 -19.79 -21.02
N LYS A 152 23.40 -18.53 -20.67
CA LYS A 152 24.54 -17.80 -21.27
C LYS A 152 25.85 -18.51 -20.94
N ILE A 153 26.59 -18.97 -21.95
CA ILE A 153 27.89 -19.60 -21.75
C ILE A 153 28.95 -18.50 -21.53
N MET A 154 28.81 -17.38 -22.23
CA MET A 154 29.69 -16.21 -22.08
C MET A 154 28.89 -14.92 -21.78
N PRO A 155 29.41 -14.01 -20.92
CA PRO A 155 28.74 -12.75 -20.59
C PRO A 155 28.42 -11.84 -21.80
N ASN A 156 29.17 -11.98 -22.90
CA ASN A 156 29.05 -11.17 -24.11
C ASN A 156 28.46 -11.95 -25.30
N GLU A 157 27.83 -13.10 -25.05
CA GLU A 157 27.23 -13.94 -26.09
C GLU A 157 25.92 -13.31 -26.59
N PHE A 158 25.85 -13.03 -27.89
CA PHE A 158 24.61 -12.61 -28.57
C PHE A 158 24.01 -13.85 -29.25
N PHE A 159 22.92 -14.38 -28.71
CA PHE A 159 22.18 -15.49 -29.33
C PHE A 159 21.22 -14.98 -30.42
N GLU A 160 20.77 -15.90 -31.28
CA GLU A 160 19.52 -15.72 -32.04
C GLU A 160 18.38 -15.57 -31.03
N GLU A 161 17.77 -14.39 -31.01
CA GLU A 161 16.68 -14.04 -30.09
C GLU A 161 15.39 -14.79 -30.47
N GLU A 162 14.67 -15.30 -29.47
CA GLU A 162 13.26 -15.67 -29.63
C GLU A 162 12.41 -14.43 -29.35
N ILE A 163 11.53 -14.06 -30.28
CA ILE A 163 10.56 -12.98 -30.06
C ILE A 163 9.27 -13.59 -29.53
N LEU A 164 8.95 -13.28 -28.28
CA LEU A 164 7.63 -13.50 -27.72
C LEU A 164 6.72 -12.34 -28.12
N GLU A 165 5.87 -12.58 -29.11
CA GLU A 165 4.90 -11.59 -29.58
C GLU A 165 3.82 -11.32 -28.53
N ARG A 166 3.33 -10.08 -28.50
CA ARG A 166 2.17 -9.74 -27.68
C ARG A 166 0.94 -10.52 -28.16
N PRO A 167 -0.04 -10.79 -27.28
CA PRO A 167 -1.36 -11.24 -27.70
C PRO A 167 -1.97 -10.27 -28.71
N ARG A 168 -2.73 -10.80 -29.68
CA ARG A 168 -3.47 -10.00 -30.66
C ARG A 168 -4.67 -9.30 -30.05
#